data_AF-A0A7X7GWA7-F1
#
_entry.id   AF-A0A7X7GWA7-F1
#
_cell.length_a   1.000
_cell.length_b   1.000
_cell.length_c   1.000
_cell.angle_alpha   90.00
_cell.angle_beta   90.00
_cell.angle_gamma   90.00
#
_symmetry.space_group_name_H-M   'P 1'
#
loop_
_entity.id
_entity.type
_entity.pdbx_description
1 polymer ?
#
loop_
_entity_poly.entity_id
_entity_poly.type
_entity_poly.pdbx_seq_one_letter_code
_entity_poly.pdbx_strand_id
1 'polypeptide(L)'
;MKASDIDSHVQCIDHSRPVRVVTIPPDGDGPNGDTVYSWCYPSQERPGQYFSADPNTTPPQLGVESGRRDHATGAETYRERRAFQVSQDQPARGLESTAAPADVHWVKDADVLPSRQTPGGGSQTVVPYNQHGGITPKG
;
A
#
# COMPACT_ATOMS: atom_id res chain seq x y z
N MET A 1 -6.51 -0.51 -16.26
CA MET A 1 -6.75 0.62 -15.33
C MET A 1 -7.51 1.69 -16.10
N LYS A 2 -8.58 2.26 -15.55
CA LYS A 2 -9.30 3.37 -16.20
C LYS A 2 -8.56 4.68 -15.92
N ALA A 3 -8.76 5.70 -16.76
CA ALA A 3 -8.12 7.00 -16.56
C ALA A 3 -8.45 7.62 -15.19
N SER A 4 -9.70 7.48 -14.72
CA SER A 4 -10.13 7.92 -13.38
C SER A 4 -9.35 7.26 -12.24
N ASP A 5 -8.96 6.00 -12.41
CA ASP A 5 -8.19 5.28 -11.40
C ASP A 5 -6.75 5.84 -11.36
N ILE A 6 -6.18 6.15 -12.53
CA ILE A 6 -4.85 6.77 -12.64
C ILE A 6 -4.82 8.10 -11.91
N ASP A 7 -5.80 8.98 -12.14
CA ASP A 7 -5.86 10.29 -11.47
C ASP A 7 -5.92 10.13 -9.95
N SER A 8 -6.72 9.17 -9.46
CA SER A 8 -6.78 8.85 -8.03
C SER A 8 -5.44 8.34 -7.49
N HIS A 9 -4.71 7.50 -8.24
CA HIS A 9 -3.38 7.02 -7.85
C HIS A 9 -2.34 8.15 -7.84
N VAL A 10 -2.38 9.05 -8.82
CA VAL A 10 -1.45 10.18 -8.94
C VAL A 10 -1.62 11.17 -7.78
N GLN A 11 -2.84 11.37 -7.29
CA GLN A 11 -3.12 12.19 -6.11
C GLN A 11 -2.51 11.63 -4.82
N CYS A 12 -2.24 10.32 -4.75
CA CYS A 12 -1.60 9.70 -3.59
C CYS A 12 -0.08 9.93 -3.54
N ILE A 13 0.51 10.64 -4.51
CA ILE A 13 1.96 10.80 -4.63
C ILE A 13 2.38 12.25 -4.30
N ASP A 14 3.37 12.40 -3.44
CA ASP A 14 4.05 13.68 -3.20
C ASP A 14 5.01 13.98 -4.37
N HIS A 15 4.61 14.88 -5.27
CA HIS A 15 5.38 15.24 -6.48
C HIS A 15 6.58 16.15 -6.18
N SER A 16 6.74 16.62 -4.94
CA SER A 16 7.94 17.36 -4.53
C SER A 16 9.15 16.46 -4.34
N ARG A 17 8.94 15.13 -4.30
CA ARG A 17 9.98 14.12 -4.15
C ARG A 17 10.14 13.26 -5.40
N PRO A 18 11.30 12.61 -5.61
CA PRO A 18 11.51 11.76 -6.77
C PRO A 18 10.49 10.61 -6.86
N VAL A 19 10.07 10.33 -8.09
CA VAL A 19 9.22 9.19 -8.45
C VAL A 19 10.00 8.35 -9.46
N ARG A 20 10.09 7.04 -9.25
CA ARG A 20 10.89 6.14 -10.10
C ARG A 20 10.15 4.84 -10.40
N VAL A 21 10.36 4.32 -11.60
CA VAL A 21 9.96 2.94 -11.91
C VAL A 21 11.00 1.99 -11.34
N VAL A 22 10.54 0.99 -10.60
CA VAL A 22 11.39 -0.02 -9.95
C VAL A 22 10.97 -1.43 -10.36
N THR A 23 11.89 -2.38 -10.21
CA THR A 23 11.65 -3.82 -10.28
C THR A 23 11.88 -4.40 -8.89
N ILE A 24 10.97 -5.26 -8.41
CA ILE A 24 11.02 -5.91 -7.11
C ILE A 24 10.92 -7.43 -7.32
N PRO A 25 11.81 -8.25 -6.73
CA PRO A 25 13.08 -7.82 -6.15
C PRO A 25 13.95 -7.10 -7.20
N PRO A 26 14.85 -6.19 -6.80
CA PRO A 26 15.88 -5.72 -7.71
C PRO A 26 16.70 -6.92 -8.19
N ASP A 27 17.27 -6.81 -9.39
CA ASP A 27 18.16 -7.84 -9.94
C ASP A 27 19.37 -7.98 -8.99
N GLY A 28 19.27 -8.91 -8.03
CA GLY A 28 20.28 -9.16 -6.99
C GLY A 28 19.90 -8.62 -5.61
N ASP A 29 19.34 -9.49 -4.76
CA ASP A 29 19.87 -9.78 -3.42
C ASP A 29 19.08 -10.94 -2.75
N GLY A 30 19.75 -12.09 -2.63
CA GLY A 30 19.33 -13.24 -1.82
C GLY A 30 18.43 -14.30 -2.50
N PRO A 31 18.56 -15.60 -2.16
CA PRO A 31 17.90 -16.72 -2.86
C PRO A 31 16.37 -16.78 -2.72
N ASN A 32 15.77 -15.89 -1.93
CA ASN A 32 14.33 -15.91 -1.62
C ASN A 32 13.57 -14.69 -2.16
N GLY A 33 14.25 -13.70 -2.77
CA GLY A 33 13.66 -12.44 -3.24
C GLY A 33 13.39 -11.39 -2.15
N ASP A 34 12.69 -10.31 -2.49
CA ASP A 34 12.42 -9.18 -1.60
C ASP A 34 11.14 -9.35 -0.79
N THR A 35 11.21 -8.99 0.50
CA THR A 35 10.02 -8.86 1.33
C THR A 35 9.45 -7.45 1.22
N VAL A 36 8.17 -7.36 0.90
CA VAL A 36 7.41 -6.12 0.92
C VAL A 36 6.24 -6.23 1.90
N TYR A 37 5.74 -5.10 2.36
CA TYR A 37 4.70 -5.02 3.37
C TYR A 37 3.50 -4.27 2.83
N SER A 38 2.29 -4.73 3.15
CA SER A 38 1.04 -4.02 2.85
C SER A 38 0.18 -3.96 4.10
N TRP A 39 -0.56 -2.87 4.26
CA TRP A 39 -1.53 -2.67 5.35
C TRP A 39 -2.93 -3.08 4.87
N CYS A 40 -3.39 -4.24 5.32
CA CYS A 40 -4.63 -4.86 4.87
C CYS A 40 -5.67 -4.89 5.99
N TYR A 41 -6.95 -4.85 5.66
CA TYR A 41 -7.98 -5.23 6.63
C TYR A 41 -7.98 -6.76 6.81
N PRO A 42 -8.31 -7.30 8.00
CA PRO A 42 -8.29 -8.74 8.29
C PRO A 42 -9.07 -9.58 7.27
N SER A 43 -10.20 -9.08 6.77
CA SER A 43 -11.05 -9.77 5.79
C SER A 43 -10.51 -9.76 4.35
N GLN A 44 -9.41 -9.07 4.05
CA GLN A 44 -8.85 -9.04 2.70
C GLN A 44 -8.04 -10.30 2.44
N GLU A 45 -8.41 -11.09 1.44
CA GLU A 45 -7.66 -12.32 1.09
C GLU A 45 -6.40 -12.03 0.27
N ARG A 46 -6.40 -10.92 -0.48
CA ARG A 46 -5.31 -10.52 -1.39
C ARG A 46 -4.75 -9.16 -0.99
N PRO A 47 -3.45 -8.89 -1.25
CA PRO A 47 -2.90 -7.56 -1.06
C PRO A 47 -3.57 -6.54 -1.97
N GLY A 48 -3.54 -5.28 -1.54
CA GLY A 48 -3.80 -4.15 -2.42
C GLY A 48 -2.65 -3.94 -3.41
N GLN A 49 -2.68 -2.83 -4.13
CA GLN A 49 -1.62 -2.47 -5.07
C GLN A 49 -0.44 -1.73 -4.42
N TYR A 50 -0.58 -1.28 -3.17
CA TYR A 50 0.42 -0.45 -2.51
C TYR A 50 1.23 -1.27 -1.51
N PHE A 51 2.54 -1.16 -1.61
CA PHE A 51 3.49 -1.87 -0.77
C PHE A 51 4.53 -0.90 -0.21
N SER A 52 5.18 -1.29 0.88
CA SER A 52 6.34 -0.61 1.47
C SER A 52 7.47 -1.61 1.67
N ALA A 53 8.72 -1.17 1.50
CA ALA A 53 9.89 -1.97 1.86
C ALA A 53 10.24 -1.87 3.36
N ASP A 54 9.80 -0.80 4.03
CA ASP A 54 10.06 -0.60 5.46
C ASP A 54 8.93 -1.18 6.31
N PRO A 55 9.20 -2.22 7.13
CA PRO A 55 8.18 -2.81 7.99
C PRO A 55 7.61 -1.82 9.00
N ASN A 56 8.33 -0.77 9.37
CA ASN A 56 7.93 0.17 10.41
C ASN A 56 7.04 1.29 9.90
N THR A 57 6.78 1.35 8.58
CA THR A 57 5.80 2.28 8.02
C THR A 57 4.41 2.04 8.62
N THR A 58 3.75 3.12 9.01
CA THR A 58 2.39 3.10 9.54
C THR A 58 1.38 3.46 8.45
N PRO A 59 0.10 3.07 8.56
CA PRO A 59 -0.92 3.46 7.58
C PRO A 59 -0.98 4.98 7.33
N PRO A 60 -0.96 5.87 8.35
CA PRO A 60 -1.02 7.31 8.12
C PRO A 60 0.19 7.88 7.37
N GLN A 61 1.37 7.27 7.52
CA GLN A 61 2.55 7.65 6.72
C GLN A 61 2.40 7.28 5.25
N LEU A 62 1.54 6.31 4.93
CA LEU A 62 1.25 5.88 3.56
C LEU A 62 0.00 6.57 2.99
N GLY A 63 -0.50 7.64 3.63
CA GLY A 63 -1.66 8.37 3.14
C GLY A 63 -2.99 7.63 3.31
N VAL A 64 -3.05 6.62 4.18
CA VAL A 64 -4.25 5.81 4.41
C VAL A 64 -4.58 5.69 5.90
N GLU A 65 -5.83 5.38 6.21
CA GLU A 65 -6.30 5.24 7.58
C GLU A 65 -5.75 4.00 8.29
N SER A 66 -5.54 4.11 9.61
CA SER A 66 -5.15 2.95 10.44
C SER A 66 -6.30 1.99 10.67
N GLY A 67 -7.52 2.51 10.72
CA GLY A 67 -8.71 1.71 10.98
C GLY A 67 -9.97 2.49 10.67
N ARG A 68 -11.10 1.82 10.87
CA ARG A 68 -12.43 2.39 10.69
C ARG A 68 -13.38 1.88 11.75
N ARG A 69 -14.36 2.69 12.14
CA ARG A 69 -15.47 2.32 13.02
C ARG A 69 -16.77 2.34 12.24
N ASP A 70 -17.37 1.17 12.04
CA ASP A 70 -18.62 1.02 11.30
C ASP A 70 -19.78 1.77 12.00
N HIS A 71 -20.56 2.55 11.23
CA HIS A 71 -21.64 3.38 11.79
C HIS A 71 -22.85 2.56 12.27
N ALA A 72 -23.12 1.41 11.66
CA ALA A 72 -24.29 0.60 11.97
C ALA A 72 -24.08 -0.26 13.22
N THR A 73 -22.88 -0.79 13.39
CA THR A 73 -22.52 -1.74 14.44
C THR A 73 -21.65 -1.14 15.54
N GLY A 74 -21.01 0.00 15.28
CA GLY A 74 -19.99 0.58 16.15
C GLY A 74 -18.68 -0.21 16.17
N ALA A 75 -18.55 -1.28 15.36
CA ALA A 75 -17.40 -2.17 15.38
C ALA A 75 -16.17 -1.49 14.79
N GLU A 76 -15.05 -1.58 15.50
CA GLU A 76 -13.76 -1.10 15.01
C GLU A 76 -13.01 -2.20 14.28
N THR A 77 -12.46 -1.86 13.11
CA THR A 77 -11.55 -2.73 12.38
C THR A 77 -10.29 -1.95 12.04
N TYR A 78 -9.15 -2.50 12.43
CA TYR A 78 -7.84 -1.92 12.15
C TYR A 78 -7.16 -2.67 11.01
N ARG A 79 -6.33 -1.96 10.25
CA ARG A 79 -5.44 -2.59 9.29
C ARG A 79 -4.33 -3.31 10.03
N GLU A 80 -3.93 -4.44 9.50
CA GLU A 80 -2.77 -5.21 9.95
C GLU A 80 -1.70 -5.20 8.87
N ARG A 81 -0.45 -5.14 9.30
CA ARG A 81 0.70 -5.24 8.41
C ARG A 81 0.88 -6.70 8.02
N ARG A 82 0.86 -6.98 6.72
CA ARG A 82 1.15 -8.30 6.17
C ARG A 82 2.41 -8.24 5.34
N ALA A 83 3.26 -9.25 5.50
CA ALA A 83 4.48 -9.42 4.72
C ALA A 83 4.17 -10.27 3.48
N PHE A 84 4.78 -9.90 2.35
CA PHE A 84 4.69 -10.60 1.09
C PHE A 84 6.10 -10.84 0.57
N GLN A 85 6.32 -12.01 0.01
CA GLN A 85 7.54 -12.36 -0.69
C GLN A 85 7.34 -12.09 -2.18
N VAL A 86 8.30 -11.43 -2.82
CA VAL A 86 8.32 -11.26 -4.27
C VAL A 86 9.33 -12.21 -4.90
N SER A 87 8.86 -13.05 -5.82
CA SER A 87 9.66 -14.08 -6.51
C SER A 87 10.71 -13.46 -7.43
N GLN A 88 11.92 -14.03 -7.45
CA GLN A 88 12.96 -13.68 -8.41
C GLN A 88 12.62 -14.11 -9.84
N ASP A 89 11.88 -15.21 -10.01
CA ASP A 89 11.49 -15.72 -11.34
C ASP A 89 10.35 -14.91 -11.96
N GLN A 90 9.60 -14.18 -11.13
CA GLN A 90 8.48 -13.34 -11.54
C GLN A 90 8.57 -11.98 -10.84
N PRO A 91 9.58 -11.17 -11.19
CA PRO A 91 9.73 -9.86 -10.58
C PRO A 91 8.55 -8.96 -10.93
N ALA A 92 8.14 -8.14 -9.99
CA ALA A 92 7.08 -7.16 -10.15
C ALA A 92 7.67 -5.79 -10.53
N ARG A 93 7.12 -5.17 -11.58
CA ARG A 93 7.41 -3.76 -11.88
C ARG A 93 6.42 -2.85 -11.18
N GLY A 94 6.92 -1.82 -10.52
CA GLY A 94 6.13 -0.85 -9.78
C GLY A 94 6.62 0.58 -9.94
N LEU A 95 5.88 1.52 -9.38
CA LEU A 95 6.25 2.92 -9.26
C LEU A 95 6.53 3.23 -7.80
N GLU A 96 7.80 3.43 -7.47
CA GLU A 96 8.23 3.86 -6.14
C GLU A 96 8.10 5.39 -6.03
N SER A 97 7.56 5.84 -4.90
CA SER A 97 7.26 7.23 -4.63
C SER A 97 7.13 7.51 -3.13
N THR A 98 6.95 8.77 -2.75
CA THR A 98 6.52 9.15 -1.40
C THR A 98 5.02 9.40 -1.37
N ALA A 99 4.33 8.92 -0.33
CA ALA A 99 2.90 9.17 -0.14
C ALA A 99 2.62 10.65 0.13
N ALA A 100 1.64 11.23 -0.57
CA ALA A 100 1.14 12.56 -0.25
C ALA A 100 0.32 12.57 1.05
N PRO A 101 0.24 13.70 1.76
CA PRO A 101 -0.82 13.92 2.74
C PRO A 101 -2.19 13.74 2.08
N ALA A 102 -3.14 13.11 2.77
CA ALA A 102 -4.45 12.81 2.21
C ALA A 102 -5.59 12.99 3.21
N ASP A 103 -6.75 13.39 2.69
CA ASP A 103 -8.04 13.33 3.38
C ASP A 103 -8.79 12.05 2.96
N VAL A 104 -8.94 11.11 3.90
CA VAL A 104 -9.55 9.80 3.71
C VAL A 104 -11.07 9.92 3.61
N HIS A 105 -11.55 10.30 2.44
CA HIS A 105 -12.98 10.43 2.12
C HIS A 105 -13.55 9.21 1.39
N TRP A 106 -12.70 8.24 1.02
CA TRP A 106 -13.12 7.00 0.34
C TRP A 106 -13.75 5.97 1.30
N VAL A 107 -13.58 6.13 2.61
CA VAL A 107 -14.26 5.31 3.62
C VAL A 107 -15.69 5.81 3.78
N LYS A 108 -16.65 5.03 3.32
CA LYS A 108 -18.09 5.28 3.45
C LYS A 108 -18.65 4.51 4.66
N ASP A 109 -19.69 5.05 5.28
CA ASP A 109 -20.47 4.41 6.36
C ASP A 109 -19.64 4.00 7.59
N ALA A 110 -18.50 4.66 7.79
CA ALA A 110 -17.65 4.46 8.94
C ALA A 110 -16.88 5.74 9.31
N ASP A 111 -16.54 5.86 10.59
CA ASP A 111 -15.57 6.85 11.05
C ASP A 111 -14.16 6.37 10.75
N VAL A 112 -13.28 7.29 10.36
CA VAL A 112 -11.89 7.00 10.08
C VAL A 112 -11.06 7.17 11.35
N LEU A 113 -10.27 6.15 11.69
CA LEU A 113 -9.48 6.12 12.92
C LEU A 113 -7.96 6.23 12.63
N PRO A 114 -7.22 7.04 13.41
CA PRO A 114 -7.71 7.98 14.43
C PRO A 114 -8.26 9.30 13.84
N SER A 115 -7.98 9.57 12.56
CA SER A 115 -8.37 10.80 11.86
C SER A 115 -8.50 10.54 10.37
N ARG A 116 -9.34 11.33 9.70
CA ARG A 116 -9.43 11.36 8.22
C ARG A 116 -8.20 11.98 7.57
N GLN A 117 -7.50 12.88 8.28
CA GLN A 117 -6.31 13.52 7.77
C GLN A 117 -5.10 12.64 8.06
N THR A 118 -4.41 12.24 7.00
CA THR A 118 -3.19 11.44 7.08
C THR A 118 -2.00 12.29 6.61
N PRO A 119 -0.87 12.26 7.33
CA PRO A 119 0.27 13.12 7.02
C PRO A 119 1.04 12.69 5.77
N GLY A 120 0.92 11.42 5.34
CA GLY A 120 1.76 10.89 4.28
C GLY A 120 3.24 10.87 4.66
N GLY A 121 4.12 10.97 3.65
CA GLY A 121 5.57 11.10 3.80
C GLY A 121 6.35 9.79 3.86
N GLY A 122 5.68 8.64 3.96
CA GLY A 122 6.27 7.31 3.87
C GLY A 122 6.59 6.91 2.43
N SER A 123 7.63 6.07 2.28
CA SER A 123 7.96 5.47 0.99
C SER A 123 6.95 4.37 0.64
N GLN A 124 6.52 4.34 -0.61
CA GLN A 124 5.57 3.36 -1.12
C GLN A 124 5.89 2.97 -2.56
N THR A 125 5.56 1.73 -2.91
CA THR A 125 5.58 1.24 -4.29
C THR A 125 4.18 0.80 -4.69
N VAL A 126 3.63 1.42 -5.74
CA VAL A 126 2.40 0.92 -6.36
C VAL A 126 2.76 -0.10 -7.44
N VAL A 127 2.25 -1.32 -7.27
CA VAL A 127 2.39 -2.44 -8.21
C VAL A 127 1.03 -2.74 -8.82
N PRO A 128 0.85 -2.54 -10.14
CA PRO A 128 -0.37 -2.93 -10.85
C PRO A 128 -0.74 -4.41 -10.64
N TYR A 129 -2.03 -4.73 -10.51
CA TYR A 129 -2.47 -6.12 -10.27
C TYR A 129 -1.98 -7.14 -11.31
N ASN A 130 -1.79 -6.73 -12.56
CA ASN A 130 -1.24 -7.57 -13.62
C ASN A 130 0.27 -7.85 -13.48
N GLN A 131 0.91 -7.34 -12.42
CA GLN A 131 2.31 -7.60 -12.05
C GLN A 131 2.42 -8.37 -10.73
N HIS A 132 1.31 -8.85 -10.15
CA HIS A 132 1.30 -9.57 -8.86
C HIS A 132 1.66 -11.07 -8.98
N GLY A 133 1.97 -11.59 -10.17
CA GLY A 133 2.18 -13.03 -10.40
C GLY A 133 3.23 -13.68 -9.48
N GLY A 134 4.26 -12.93 -9.09
CA GLY A 134 5.30 -13.37 -8.16
C GLY A 134 5.13 -12.90 -6.72
N ILE A 135 4.04 -12.24 -6.35
CA ILE A 135 3.83 -11.68 -5.00
C ILE A 135 2.96 -12.63 -4.18
N THR A 136 3.53 -13.26 -3.15
CA THR A 136 2.82 -14.24 -2.30
C THR A 136 2.90 -13.88 -0.82
N PRO A 137 1.92 -14.25 0.01
CA PRO A 137 2.01 -14.05 1.45
C PRO A 137 3.26 -14.73 2.03
N LYS A 138 3.99 -14.03 2.90
CA LYS A 138 5.10 -14.59 3.66
C LYS A 138 4.55 -15.18 4.97
N GLY A 139 4.74 -16.47 5.16
CA GLY A 139 4.30 -17.23 6.36
C GLY A 139 5.05 -16.84 7.63
#